data_AF-A0A183NPM7-F1
#
_entry.id   AF-A0A183NPM7-F1
#
_cell.length_a   1.000
_cell.length_b   1.000
_cell.length_c   1.000
_cell.angle_alpha   90.00
_cell.angle_beta   90.00
_cell.angle_gamma   90.00
#
_symmetry.space_group_name_H-M   'P 1'
#
loop_
_entity.id
_entity.type
_entity.pdbx_description
1 polymer ?
#
loop_
_entity_poly.entity_id
_entity_poly.type
_entity_poly.pdbx_seq_one_letter_code
_entity_poly.pdbx_strand_id
1 'polypeptide(L)'
;MPHKLPFRVVYVSSQDEHFPATELNHHHPGTKGWISTRFCSYPQQLILSLEAKASFRKIQLLCHQYLIASKIEFFVGDTPDDEMEHFKNARYTRLGYVALSDNQATEYKARELKSVHIDASGSYIQLFLYKNHPNNLNLYSQVGIVAINLIGDFIDKNGQSDSDDSPVGLFRYVILF
;
A
#
# COMPACT_ATOMS: atom_id res chain seq x y z
N MET A 1 5.50 -1.70 19.12
CA MET A 1 4.12 -1.57 18.58
C MET A 1 4.27 -1.41 17.09
N PRO A 2 3.56 -2.14 16.22
CA PRO A 2 3.80 -2.06 14.77
C PRO A 2 3.56 -0.64 14.25
N HIS A 3 4.52 -0.13 13.49
CA HIS A 3 4.58 1.25 13.02
C HIS A 3 4.06 1.37 11.59
N LYS A 4 3.72 2.59 11.17
CA LYS A 4 3.42 2.86 9.75
C LYS A 4 4.73 2.82 8.97
N LEU A 5 4.82 1.92 7.99
CA LEU A 5 5.98 1.74 7.15
C LEU A 5 5.94 2.72 5.96
N PRO A 6 6.98 3.53 5.75
CA PRO A 6 7.09 4.34 4.55
C PRO A 6 7.26 3.46 3.32
N PHE A 7 6.69 3.89 2.20
CA PHE A 7 6.83 3.24 0.90
C PHE A 7 6.83 4.27 -0.23
N ARG A 8 7.20 3.81 -1.42
CA ARG A 8 6.98 4.55 -2.68
C ARG A 8 6.26 3.67 -3.68
N VAL A 9 5.31 4.23 -4.42
CA VAL A 9 4.76 3.55 -5.60
C VAL A 9 5.83 3.56 -6.69
N VAL A 10 6.30 2.37 -7.08
CA VAL A 10 7.35 2.20 -8.10
C VAL A 10 6.80 1.75 -9.45
N TYR A 11 5.56 1.27 -9.48
CA TYR A 11 4.90 0.86 -10.72
C TYR A 11 3.38 0.97 -10.59
N VAL A 12 2.74 1.43 -11.67
CA VAL A 12 1.31 1.28 -11.93
C VAL A 12 1.07 0.84 -13.37
N SER A 13 0.05 0.03 -13.62
CA SER A 13 -0.32 -0.37 -14.99
C SER A 13 -0.94 0.77 -15.80
N SER A 14 -1.65 1.69 -15.15
CA SER A 14 -2.16 2.93 -15.75
C SER A 14 -2.45 3.97 -14.68
N GLN A 15 -2.66 5.21 -15.09
CA GLN A 15 -3.13 6.28 -14.22
C GLN A 15 -3.87 7.35 -15.02
N ASP A 16 -4.81 8.04 -14.38
CA ASP A 16 -5.39 9.30 -14.87
C ASP A 16 -4.38 10.44 -14.64
N GLU A 17 -4.29 11.37 -15.59
CA GLU A 17 -3.37 12.51 -15.54
C GLU A 17 -3.57 13.38 -14.29
N HIS A 18 -4.81 13.50 -13.81
CA HIS A 18 -5.15 14.35 -12.66
C HIS A 18 -5.05 13.60 -11.31
N PHE A 19 -4.87 12.28 -11.35
CA PHE A 19 -4.83 11.40 -10.19
C PHE A 19 -3.66 10.41 -10.28
N PRO A 20 -2.42 10.91 -10.35
CA PRO A 20 -1.24 10.08 -10.54
C PRO A 20 -0.92 9.27 -9.29
N ALA A 21 -0.19 8.17 -9.48
CA ALA A 21 0.20 7.26 -8.40
C ALA A 21 1.06 7.92 -7.32
N THR A 22 1.76 9.01 -7.66
CA THR A 22 2.58 9.79 -6.73
C THR A 22 1.76 10.39 -5.59
N GLU A 23 0.46 10.62 -5.78
CA GLU A 23 -0.45 11.07 -4.71
C GLU A 23 -0.51 10.06 -3.54
N LEU A 24 -0.27 8.77 -3.79
CA LEU A 24 -0.28 7.75 -2.74
C LEU A 24 0.97 7.76 -1.86
N ASN A 25 2.05 8.42 -2.28
CA ASN A 25 3.29 8.49 -1.51
C ASN A 25 3.18 9.44 -0.31
N HIS A 26 2.23 10.38 -0.34
CA HIS A 26 2.10 11.43 0.66
C HIS A 26 0.69 11.45 1.24
N HIS A 27 0.59 11.51 2.56
CA HIS A 27 -0.70 11.59 3.26
C HIS A 27 -0.95 13.02 3.72
N HIS A 28 -1.85 13.71 3.04
CA HIS A 28 -2.34 15.04 3.42
C HIS A 28 -3.88 15.04 3.34
N PRO A 29 -4.60 15.86 4.13
CA PRO A 29 -6.05 15.98 4.03
C PRO A 29 -6.57 16.29 2.61
N GLY A 30 -5.73 16.90 1.78
CA GLY A 30 -6.01 17.23 0.37
C GLY A 30 -5.56 16.18 -0.66
N THR A 31 -4.94 15.07 -0.25
CA THR A 31 -4.50 14.01 -1.18
C THR A 31 -5.70 13.49 -1.96
N LYS A 32 -5.59 13.50 -3.29
CA LYS A 32 -6.66 13.01 -4.19
C LYS A 32 -6.58 11.50 -4.39
N GLY A 33 -5.39 10.95 -4.24
CA GLY A 33 -5.08 9.54 -4.47
C GLY A 33 -4.88 9.21 -5.93
N TRP A 34 -4.85 7.92 -6.22
CA TRP A 34 -4.65 7.36 -7.55
C TRP A 34 -5.98 6.89 -8.16
N ILE A 35 -6.13 7.12 -9.46
CA ILE A 35 -7.22 6.57 -10.27
C ILE A 35 -6.61 5.98 -11.55
N SER A 36 -7.11 4.82 -11.98
CA SER A 36 -6.73 4.21 -13.26
C SER A 36 -7.10 5.09 -14.45
N THR A 37 -6.53 4.85 -15.64
CA THR A 37 -7.04 5.52 -16.85
C THR A 37 -8.50 5.13 -17.15
N ARG A 38 -9.20 5.95 -17.93
CA ARG A 38 -10.58 5.67 -18.36
C ARG A 38 -10.63 4.40 -19.22
N PHE A 39 -11.66 3.59 -19.02
CA PHE A 39 -11.87 2.31 -19.73
C PHE A 39 -10.63 1.40 -19.67
N CYS A 40 -9.93 1.40 -18.54
CA CYS A 40 -8.74 0.58 -18.35
C CYS A 40 -9.03 -0.92 -18.51
N SER A 41 -8.02 -1.67 -18.94
CA SER A 41 -8.06 -3.13 -18.86
C SER A 41 -8.00 -3.58 -17.40
N TYR A 42 -8.58 -4.74 -17.08
CA TYR A 42 -8.47 -5.31 -15.75
C TYR A 42 -7.64 -6.61 -15.77
N PRO A 43 -6.93 -6.92 -14.67
CA PRO A 43 -6.78 -6.12 -13.45
C PRO A 43 -5.82 -4.93 -13.62
N GLN A 44 -6.01 -3.89 -12.82
CA GLN A 44 -5.03 -2.82 -12.63
C GLN A 44 -4.02 -3.21 -11.56
N GLN A 45 -2.74 -2.90 -11.79
CA GLN A 45 -1.63 -3.31 -10.95
C GLN A 45 -0.95 -2.10 -10.31
N LEU A 46 -0.63 -2.19 -9.02
CA LEU A 46 0.24 -1.26 -8.31
C LEU A 46 1.35 -2.05 -7.60
N ILE A 47 2.57 -1.51 -7.59
CA ILE A 47 3.67 -2.05 -6.77
C ILE A 47 4.22 -0.94 -5.87
N LEU A 48 4.25 -1.24 -4.58
CA LEU A 48 4.80 -0.41 -3.52
C LEU A 48 6.15 -0.98 -3.10
N SER A 49 7.18 -0.16 -3.07
CA SER A 49 8.53 -0.51 -2.58
C SER A 49 8.75 0.11 -1.22
N LEU A 50 9.27 -0.67 -0.29
CA LEU A 50 9.78 -0.18 0.98
C LEU A 50 11.26 0.21 0.84
N GLU A 51 11.76 0.95 1.82
CA GLU A 51 13.19 1.29 1.93
C GLU A 51 14.05 0.13 2.45
N ALA A 52 13.43 -0.78 3.20
CA ALA A 52 14.05 -1.98 3.71
C ALA A 52 13.00 -3.09 3.85
N LYS A 53 13.47 -4.34 3.91
CA LYS A 53 12.62 -5.52 4.16
C LYS A 53 11.88 -5.35 5.49
N ALA A 54 10.59 -5.64 5.50
CA ALA A 54 9.76 -5.50 6.69
C ALA A 54 8.89 -6.74 6.92
N SER A 55 8.54 -6.97 8.18
CA SER A 55 7.45 -7.86 8.57
C SER A 55 6.15 -7.06 8.59
N PHE A 56 5.20 -7.42 7.75
CA PHE A 56 3.92 -6.75 7.66
C PHE A 56 2.91 -7.38 8.63
N ARG A 57 2.10 -6.53 9.27
CA ARG A 57 1.01 -6.92 10.16
C ARG A 57 -0.36 -6.55 9.61
N LYS A 58 -0.45 -5.40 8.92
CA LYS A 58 -1.72 -4.87 8.43
C LYS A 58 -1.52 -3.97 7.22
N ILE A 59 -2.40 -4.09 6.24
CA ILE A 59 -2.55 -3.15 5.13
C ILE A 59 -3.90 -2.44 5.30
N GLN A 60 -3.91 -1.12 5.19
CA GLN A 60 -5.16 -0.34 5.18
C GLN A 60 -5.32 0.36 3.83
N LEU A 61 -6.48 0.20 3.22
CA LEU A 61 -6.85 0.82 1.96
C LEU A 61 -8.04 1.74 2.18
N LEU A 62 -7.88 3.04 1.91
CA LEU A 62 -9.00 3.96 1.79
C LEU A 62 -9.44 3.98 0.34
N CYS A 63 -10.54 3.31 0.04
CA CYS A 63 -11.05 3.16 -1.32
C CYS A 63 -11.83 4.41 -1.75
N HIS A 64 -11.77 4.73 -3.04
CA HIS A 64 -12.57 5.83 -3.59
C HIS A 64 -14.07 5.51 -3.50
N GLN A 65 -14.91 6.48 -3.13
CA GLN A 65 -16.30 6.24 -2.73
C GLN A 65 -17.24 5.71 -3.84
N TYR A 66 -16.90 5.90 -5.12
CA TYR A 66 -17.64 5.34 -6.27
C TYR A 66 -16.77 4.68 -7.36
N LEU A 67 -15.44 4.71 -7.23
CA LEU A 67 -14.51 4.07 -8.17
C LEU A 67 -13.97 2.78 -7.53
N ILE A 68 -14.88 1.96 -7.03
CA ILE A 68 -14.55 0.85 -6.13
C ILE A 68 -14.28 -0.40 -6.95
N ALA A 69 -13.11 -1.00 -6.78
CA ALA A 69 -12.80 -2.31 -7.34
C ALA A 69 -13.65 -3.39 -6.67
N SER A 70 -14.22 -4.33 -7.41
CA SER A 70 -14.99 -5.44 -6.82
C SER A 70 -14.14 -6.37 -5.95
N LYS A 71 -12.86 -6.53 -6.31
CA LYS A 71 -11.88 -7.36 -5.62
C LYS A 71 -10.50 -6.71 -5.68
N ILE A 72 -9.76 -6.80 -4.58
CA ILE A 72 -8.32 -6.47 -4.51
C ILE A 72 -7.55 -7.70 -4.05
N GLU A 73 -6.56 -8.11 -4.84
CA GLU A 73 -5.61 -9.16 -4.51
C GLU A 73 -4.28 -8.59 -4.05
N PHE A 74 -3.65 -9.27 -3.08
CA PHE A 74 -2.44 -8.83 -2.41
C PHE A 74 -1.34 -9.86 -2.58
N PHE A 75 -0.14 -9.36 -2.84
CA PHE A 75 1.08 -10.13 -2.93
C PHE A 75 2.17 -9.41 -2.15
N VAL A 76 3.06 -10.20 -1.54
CA VAL A 76 4.32 -9.70 -0.99
C VAL A 76 5.45 -10.12 -1.92
N GLY A 77 6.37 -9.20 -2.21
CA GLY A 77 7.54 -9.46 -3.04
C GLY A 77 8.82 -9.28 -2.24
N ASP A 78 9.82 -10.11 -2.54
CA ASP A 78 11.18 -9.92 -2.04
C ASP A 78 12.18 -10.28 -3.13
N THR A 79 13.29 -9.53 -3.20
CA THR A 79 14.35 -9.81 -4.15
C THR A 79 15.30 -10.83 -3.54
N PRO A 80 15.67 -11.90 -4.25
CA PRO A 80 16.72 -12.83 -3.82
C PRO A 80 18.05 -12.11 -3.56
N ASP A 81 18.84 -12.62 -2.62
CA ASP A 81 20.12 -11.99 -2.20
C ASP A 81 21.16 -11.90 -3.34
N ASP A 82 21.05 -12.74 -4.36
CA ASP A 82 21.93 -12.79 -5.53
C ASP A 82 21.49 -11.89 -6.70
N GLU A 83 20.36 -11.21 -6.57
CA GLU A 83 19.79 -10.35 -7.62
C GLU A 83 19.82 -8.86 -7.20
N MET A 84 19.88 -7.97 -8.19
CA MET A 84 19.82 -6.53 -7.94
C MET A 84 18.43 -6.15 -7.40
N GLU A 85 18.38 -5.43 -6.28
CA GLU A 85 17.15 -4.92 -5.67
C GLU A 85 16.34 -4.07 -6.67
N HIS A 86 15.30 -4.68 -7.24
CA HIS A 86 14.40 -4.03 -8.17
C HIS A 86 13.07 -4.78 -8.22
N PHE A 87 11.95 -4.05 -8.31
CA PHE A 87 10.61 -4.65 -8.25
C PHE A 87 10.31 -5.70 -9.34
N LYS A 88 11.04 -5.67 -10.46
CA LYS A 88 10.92 -6.66 -11.55
C LYS A 88 11.65 -7.99 -11.26
N ASN A 89 12.63 -7.96 -10.36
CA ASN A 89 13.43 -9.11 -9.96
C ASN A 89 12.83 -9.79 -8.71
N ALA A 90 11.93 -9.08 -8.00
CA ALA A 90 11.26 -9.61 -6.83
C ALA A 90 10.40 -10.84 -7.17
N ARG A 91 10.44 -11.83 -6.28
CA ARG A 91 9.57 -13.01 -6.33
C ARG A 91 8.34 -12.75 -5.47
N TYR A 92 7.17 -12.77 -6.12
CA TYR A 92 5.91 -12.42 -5.47
C TYR A 92 5.15 -13.64 -4.98
N THR A 93 4.74 -13.61 -3.71
CA THR A 93 3.90 -14.63 -3.06
C THR A 93 2.52 -14.06 -2.79
N ARG A 94 1.47 -14.78 -3.20
CA ARG A 94 0.08 -14.38 -3.00
C ARG A 94 -0.29 -14.47 -1.53
N LEU A 95 -0.79 -13.37 -0.96
CA LEU A 95 -1.29 -13.32 0.42
C LEU A 95 -2.79 -13.62 0.50
N GLY A 96 -3.55 -13.24 -0.54
CA GLY A 96 -4.99 -13.42 -0.56
C GLY A 96 -5.71 -12.29 -1.28
N TYR A 97 -6.99 -12.12 -0.98
CA TYR A 97 -7.83 -11.08 -1.56
C TYR A 97 -8.89 -10.58 -0.59
N VAL A 98 -9.44 -9.41 -0.90
CA VAL A 98 -10.67 -8.91 -0.29
C VAL A 98 -11.66 -8.51 -1.36
N ALA A 99 -12.94 -8.80 -1.10
CA ALA A 99 -14.04 -8.17 -1.81
C ALA A 99 -14.39 -6.85 -1.11
N LEU A 100 -14.71 -5.84 -1.92
CA LEU A 100 -15.18 -4.53 -1.45
C LEU A 100 -16.69 -4.42 -1.66
N SER A 101 -17.34 -3.60 -0.84
CA SER A 101 -18.77 -3.29 -1.02
C SER A 101 -18.94 -2.36 -2.23
N ASP A 102 -20.09 -2.40 -2.89
CA ASP A 102 -20.42 -1.42 -3.94
C ASP A 102 -20.68 -0.02 -3.38
N ASN A 103 -20.84 0.09 -2.05
CA ASN A 103 -21.10 1.33 -1.31
C ASN A 103 -22.44 2.01 -1.66
N GLN A 104 -23.42 1.26 -2.19
CA GLN A 104 -24.77 1.75 -2.44
C GLN A 104 -25.49 2.23 -1.17
N ALA A 105 -25.25 1.55 -0.05
CA ALA A 105 -25.87 1.87 1.24
C ALA A 105 -25.56 3.28 1.75
N THR A 106 -24.49 3.92 1.25
CA THR A 106 -24.12 5.30 1.60
C THR A 106 -24.36 6.28 0.45
N GLU A 107 -25.09 5.85 -0.59
CA GLU A 107 -25.26 6.59 -1.84
C GLU A 107 -23.92 6.98 -2.48
N TYR A 108 -22.90 6.13 -2.30
CA TYR A 108 -21.53 6.35 -2.77
C TYR A 108 -20.86 7.62 -2.22
N LYS A 109 -21.29 8.11 -1.05
CA LYS A 109 -20.76 9.33 -0.43
C LYS A 109 -19.63 9.05 0.55
N ALA A 110 -19.69 7.93 1.27
CA ALA A 110 -18.68 7.59 2.26
C ALA A 110 -17.51 6.82 1.64
N ARG A 111 -16.27 7.12 2.03
CA ARG A 111 -15.11 6.31 1.65
C ARG A 111 -15.03 5.06 2.54
N GLU A 112 -14.74 3.91 1.96
CA GLU A 112 -14.54 2.66 2.72
C GLU A 112 -13.06 2.55 3.14
N LEU A 113 -12.80 2.38 4.45
CA LEU A 113 -11.48 2.00 4.96
C LEU A 113 -11.44 0.49 5.18
N LYS A 114 -10.75 -0.23 4.30
CA LYS A 114 -10.55 -1.67 4.43
C LYS A 114 -9.23 -1.95 5.17
N SER A 115 -9.28 -2.74 6.24
CA SER A 115 -8.08 -3.22 6.94
C SER A 115 -7.91 -4.71 6.69
N VAL A 116 -6.73 -5.11 6.24
CA VAL A 116 -6.36 -6.50 5.96
C VAL A 116 -5.21 -6.88 6.88
N HIS A 117 -5.41 -7.90 7.70
CA HIS A 117 -4.34 -8.46 8.51
C HIS A 117 -3.53 -9.43 7.66
N ILE A 118 -2.21 -9.29 7.72
CA ILE A 118 -1.27 -10.15 7.00
C ILE A 118 -0.15 -10.55 7.95
N ASP A 119 0.43 -11.71 7.72
CA ASP A 119 1.61 -12.20 8.42
C ASP A 119 2.60 -12.69 7.36
N ALA A 120 3.39 -11.74 6.86
CA ALA A 120 4.30 -11.96 5.77
C ALA A 120 5.44 -10.94 5.81
N SER A 121 6.57 -11.27 5.20
CA SER A 121 7.73 -10.39 5.15
C SER A 121 8.22 -10.19 3.73
N GLY A 122 8.71 -8.99 3.43
CA GLY A 122 9.29 -8.66 2.13
C GLY A 122 9.58 -7.18 1.97
N SER A 123 10.05 -6.82 0.78
CA SER A 123 10.47 -5.46 0.42
C SER A 123 9.48 -4.76 -0.51
N TYR A 124 8.49 -5.51 -1.03
CA TYR A 124 7.46 -5.01 -1.93
C TYR A 124 6.07 -5.49 -1.54
N ILE A 125 5.06 -4.65 -1.78
CA ILE A 125 3.65 -5.04 -1.81
C ILE A 125 3.13 -4.82 -3.21
N GLN A 126 2.51 -5.84 -3.79
CA GLN A 126 1.85 -5.75 -5.09
C GLN A 126 0.35 -5.94 -4.92
N LEU A 127 -0.41 -5.06 -5.56
CA LEU A 127 -1.86 -5.04 -5.54
C LEU A 127 -2.40 -5.26 -6.95
N PHE A 128 -3.43 -6.09 -7.07
CA PHE A 128 -4.24 -6.21 -8.27
C PHE A 128 -5.68 -5.82 -7.98
N LEU A 129 -6.14 -4.74 -8.61
CA LEU A 129 -7.51 -4.25 -8.52
C LEU A 129 -8.30 -4.75 -9.72
N TYR A 130 -9.37 -5.49 -9.46
CA TYR A 130 -10.24 -6.05 -10.49
C TYR A 130 -11.35 -5.06 -10.87
N LYS A 131 -12.20 -5.50 -11.81
CA LYS A 131 -13.30 -4.71 -12.37
C LYS A 131 -14.07 -3.94 -11.31
N ASN A 132 -14.43 -2.68 -11.59
CA ASN A 132 -15.20 -1.87 -10.67
C ASN A 132 -16.62 -2.39 -10.43
N HIS A 133 -17.22 -1.99 -9.31
CA HIS A 133 -18.67 -2.07 -9.12
C HIS A 133 -19.37 -1.04 -10.03
N PRO A 134 -20.28 -1.46 -10.92
CA PRO A 134 -21.00 -0.54 -11.81
C PRO A 134 -21.89 0.43 -11.03
N ASN A 135 -21.82 1.72 -11.37
CA ASN A 135 -22.71 2.74 -10.81
C ASN A 135 -22.76 3.97 -11.74
N ASN A 136 -23.74 4.85 -11.51
CA ASN A 136 -23.99 6.02 -12.36
C ASN A 136 -22.95 7.15 -12.23
N LEU A 137 -22.06 7.08 -11.23
CA LEU A 137 -20.97 8.06 -11.04
C LEU A 137 -19.67 7.62 -11.72
N ASN A 138 -19.48 6.31 -11.90
CA ASN A 138 -18.31 5.73 -12.56
C ASN A 138 -18.57 5.41 -14.04
N LEU A 139 -18.76 6.47 -14.83
CA LEU A 139 -19.09 6.36 -16.26
C LEU A 139 -17.99 5.70 -17.10
N TYR A 140 -16.76 5.70 -16.60
CA TYR A 140 -15.57 5.28 -17.35
C TYR A 140 -14.99 3.94 -16.90
N SER A 141 -15.68 3.19 -16.03
CA SER A 141 -15.20 1.92 -15.48
C SER A 141 -13.75 2.05 -14.95
N GLN A 142 -13.56 3.02 -14.06
CA GLN A 142 -12.27 3.26 -13.40
C GLN A 142 -12.25 2.62 -12.01
N VAL A 143 -11.05 2.37 -11.49
CA VAL A 143 -10.83 2.02 -10.08
C VAL A 143 -9.90 3.03 -9.43
N GLY A 144 -10.10 3.30 -8.15
CA GLY A 144 -9.34 4.32 -7.43
C GLY A 144 -9.07 3.99 -5.97
N ILE A 145 -7.88 4.38 -5.52
CA ILE A 145 -7.44 4.30 -4.13
C ILE A 145 -7.09 5.71 -3.68
N VAL A 146 -7.65 6.14 -2.55
CA VAL A 146 -7.38 7.46 -1.97
C VAL A 146 -6.10 7.45 -1.15
N ALA A 147 -5.91 6.40 -0.33
CA ALA A 147 -4.72 6.27 0.52
C ALA A 147 -4.41 4.80 0.85
N ILE A 148 -3.14 4.51 1.10
CA ILE A 148 -2.66 3.18 1.54
C ILE A 148 -1.80 3.37 2.79
N ASN A 149 -2.03 2.57 3.83
CA ASN A 149 -1.09 2.45 4.94
C ASN A 149 -0.56 1.02 5.00
N LEU A 150 0.76 0.87 5.05
CA LEU A 150 1.43 -0.37 5.40
C LEU A 150 1.83 -0.28 6.88
N ILE A 151 1.52 -1.30 7.66
CA ILE A 151 1.79 -1.34 9.10
C ILE A 151 2.54 -2.61 9.44
N GLY A 152 3.64 -2.46 10.17
CA GLY A 152 4.57 -3.54 10.51
C GLY A 152 5.86 -2.98 11.10
N ASP A 153 6.93 -3.77 11.01
CA ASP A 153 8.24 -3.42 11.56
C ASP A 153 9.33 -3.81 10.55
N PHE A 154 10.32 -2.94 10.37
CA PHE A 154 11.48 -3.28 9.54
C PHE A 154 12.25 -4.44 10.17
N ILE A 155 12.78 -5.32 9.31
CA ILE A 155 13.59 -6.44 9.75
C ILE A 155 15.04 -5.96 9.76
N ASP A 156 15.60 -5.80 10.96
CA ASP A 156 17.00 -5.47 11.12
C ASP A 156 17.86 -6.56 10.48
N LYS A 157 18.76 -6.16 9.57
CA LYS A 157 19.74 -7.07 8.96
C LYS A 157 20.75 -7.60 10.00
N ASN A 158 20.81 -6.99 11.18
CA ASN A 158 21.59 -7.44 12.32
C ASN A 158 20.62 -7.90 13.40
N GLY A 159 20.53 -9.20 13.64
CA GLY A 159 19.74 -9.78 14.74
C GLY A 159 20.33 -9.45 16.12
N GLN A 160 20.31 -8.17 16.50
CA GLN A 160 20.51 -7.75 17.88
C GLN A 160 19.12 -7.46 18.45
N SER A 161 18.60 -8.42 19.22
CA SER A 161 17.51 -8.12 20.14
C SER A 161 18.02 -7.09 21.13
N ASP A 162 17.56 -5.84 21.02
CA ASP A 162 17.70 -4.86 22.09
C ASP A 162 16.80 -5.32 23.26
N SER A 163 17.31 -6.28 24.03
CA SER A 163 16.93 -6.43 25.42
C SER A 163 17.89 -5.56 26.23
N ASP A 164 17.56 -4.27 26.37
CA ASP A 164 18.09 -3.48 27.47
C ASP A 164 16.93 -2.77 28.16
N ASP A 165 16.40 -3.48 29.15
CA ASP A 165 15.57 -2.91 30.20
C ASP A 165 16.51 -2.18 31.16
N SER A 166 16.57 -0.87 31.04
CA SER A 166 17.09 0.01 32.10
C SER A 166 16.42 1.38 32.00
N PRO A 167 15.68 1.83 33.03
CA PRO A 167 15.29 3.22 33.13
C PRO A 167 16.51 4.06 33.53
N VAL A 168 16.33 5.38 33.49
CA VAL A 168 17.12 6.47 34.08
C VAL A 168 17.86 7.37 33.06
N GLY A 169 17.28 8.54 32.82
CA GLY A 169 17.99 9.81 33.01
C GLY A 169 18.76 10.43 31.83
N LEU A 170 18.13 11.43 31.22
CA LEU A 170 18.62 12.80 31.09
C LEU A 170 20.14 13.05 30.83
N PHE A 171 20.40 13.74 29.71
CA PHE A 171 21.58 14.55 29.36
C PHE A 171 22.90 13.82 29.03
N ARG A 172 23.42 14.02 27.81
CA ARG A 172 24.46 15.04 27.53
C ARG A 172 24.96 15.03 26.06
N TYR A 173 25.12 16.25 25.53
CA TYR A 173 26.15 16.77 24.60
C TYR A 173 26.37 16.06 23.24
N VAL A 174 26.03 16.68 22.10
CA VAL A 174 26.82 17.71 21.38
C VAL A 174 28.32 17.37 21.34
N ILE A 175 28.83 17.06 20.15
CA ILE A 175 30.03 17.68 19.53
C ILE A 175 29.97 17.44 18.01
N LEU A 176 30.16 18.53 17.29
CA LEU A 176 30.47 18.63 15.86
C LEU A 176 31.87 18.09 15.58
N PHE A 177 32.05 17.46 14.42
CA PHE A 177 33.14 17.77 13.49
C PHE A 177 32.58 17.77 12.07
#